data_AF-G0QJR8-F1
#
_entry.id   AF-G0QJR8-F1
#
_cell.length_a   1.000
_cell.length_b   1.000
_cell.length_c   1.000
_cell.angle_alpha   90.00
_cell.angle_beta   90.00
_cell.angle_gamma   90.00
#
_symmetry.space_group_name_H-M   'P 1'
#
loop_
_entity.id
_entity.type
_entity.pdbx_description
1 polymer ?
#
loop_
_entity_poly.entity_id
_entity_poly.type
_entity_poly.pdbx_seq_one_letter_code
_entity_poly.pdbx_strand_id
1 'polypeptide(L)'
;MGNQQQQENNFKYQNYTRPNLNKDEVIMIKNVFDSLDPETGMIKVSNLRQRYQDSYDKNKYDQIIGMKQVLNFDEFYDIMANDIIDKKLKYGNIQFDSQGLDTDCLFCPTTNNQKIN
;
A
#
# COMPACT_ATOMS: atom_id res chain seq x y z
N MET A 1 -1.85 -3.31 31.83
CA MET A 1 -1.42 -4.27 30.78
C MET A 1 -1.69 -3.62 29.44
N GLY A 2 -0.72 -3.59 28.53
CA GLY A 2 -0.90 -3.07 27.17
C GLY A 2 -0.04 -1.85 26.86
N ASN A 3 1.27 -2.05 26.73
CA ASN A 3 2.08 -1.16 25.90
C ASN A 3 2.49 -1.98 24.68
N GLN A 4 1.89 -1.63 23.54
CA GLN A 4 2.28 -2.09 22.22
C GLN A 4 3.70 -1.55 21.98
N GLN A 5 4.69 -2.28 22.48
CA GLN A 5 6.10 -2.05 22.16
C GLN A 5 6.28 -2.37 20.69
N GLN A 6 6.22 -1.30 19.89
CA GLN A 6 7.24 -0.97 18.89
C GLN A 6 8.00 -2.21 18.42
N GLN A 7 7.46 -2.88 17.41
CA GLN A 7 8.32 -3.58 16.48
C GLN A 7 9.10 -2.49 15.72
N GLU A 8 10.16 -1.98 16.35
CA GLU A 8 11.30 -1.40 15.66
C GLU A 8 11.95 -2.50 14.82
N ASN A 9 11.23 -2.97 13.80
CA ASN A 9 11.89 -3.58 12.67
C ASN A 9 12.74 -2.50 12.05
N ASN A 10 13.99 -2.84 11.77
CA ASN A 10 15.07 -2.06 11.16
C ASN A 10 14.72 -1.58 9.73
N PHE A 11 13.50 -1.11 9.51
CA PHE A 11 12.98 -0.66 8.24
C PHE A 11 13.59 0.71 7.94
N LYS A 12 14.64 0.69 7.13
CA LYS A 12 15.33 1.88 6.65
C LYS A 12 14.46 2.59 5.61
N TYR A 13 13.39 3.26 6.06
CA TYR A 13 12.49 4.04 5.19
C TYR A 13 13.25 5.05 4.31
N GLN A 14 14.43 5.49 4.76
CA GLN A 14 15.36 6.34 4.02
C GLN A 14 15.81 5.73 2.68
N ASN A 15 15.88 4.40 2.56
CA ASN A 15 16.22 3.73 1.30
C ASN A 15 15.06 3.74 0.30
N TYR A 16 13.85 4.05 0.76
CA TYR A 16 12.62 4.02 -0.04
C TYR A 16 12.08 5.43 -0.31
N THR A 17 12.81 6.48 0.04
CA THR A 17 12.40 7.85 -0.28
C THR A 17 12.33 8.06 -1.79
N ARG A 18 11.17 8.50 -2.29
CA ARG A 18 10.93 8.82 -3.69
C ARG A 18 10.36 10.23 -3.86
N PRO A 19 10.62 10.90 -4.98
CA PRO A 19 9.90 12.13 -5.31
C PRO A 19 8.39 11.88 -5.29
N ASN A 20 7.63 12.81 -4.70
CA ASN A 20 6.17 12.71 -4.53
C ASN A 20 5.67 11.61 -3.56
N LEU A 21 6.55 10.99 -2.77
CA LEU A 21 6.21 10.10 -1.66
C LEU A 21 6.71 10.68 -0.34
N ASN A 22 5.81 10.74 0.64
CA ASN A 22 6.09 11.21 1.98
C ASN A 22 6.48 10.04 2.88
N LYS A 23 7.19 10.31 3.97
CA LYS A 23 7.58 9.28 4.95
C LYS A 23 6.39 8.44 5.43
N ASP A 24 5.26 9.07 5.69
CA ASP A 24 4.07 8.39 6.20
C ASP A 24 3.49 7.40 5.18
N GLU A 25 3.60 7.70 3.88
CA GLU A 25 3.14 6.80 2.83
C GLU A 25 4.08 5.60 2.66
N VAL A 26 5.39 5.82 2.80
CA VAL A 26 6.36 4.72 2.81
C VAL A 26 6.10 3.78 3.99
N ILE A 27 5.78 4.34 5.16
CA ILE A 27 5.38 3.56 6.35
C ILE A 27 4.05 2.86 6.12
N MET A 28 3.07 3.53 5.49
CA MET A 28 1.77 2.93 5.16
C MET A 28 1.93 1.72 4.24
N ILE A 29 2.71 1.83 3.16
CA ILE A 29 3.01 0.71 2.26
C ILE A 29 3.65 -0.44 3.06
N LYS A 30 4.59 -0.14 3.97
CA LYS A 30 5.21 -1.16 4.83
C LYS A 30 4.19 -1.85 5.73
N ASN A 31 3.28 -1.09 6.35
CA ASN A 31 2.23 -1.64 7.20
C ASN A 31 1.27 -2.53 6.40
N VAL A 32 0.94 -2.16 5.17
CA VAL A 32 0.11 -3.02 4.30
C VAL A 32 0.84 -4.30 3.94
N PHE A 33 2.14 -4.22 3.61
CA PHE A 33 2.94 -5.42 3.37
C PHE A 33 2.97 -6.35 4.59
N ASP A 34 3.17 -5.80 5.78
CA ASP A 34 3.18 -6.58 7.02
C ASP A 34 1.80 -7.16 7.37
N SER A 35 0.72 -6.46 7.00
CA SER A 35 -0.65 -6.96 7.18
C SER A 35 -1.00 -8.15 6.28
N LEU A 36 -0.21 -8.39 5.24
CA LEU A 36 -0.36 -9.53 4.33
C LEU A 36 0.35 -10.80 4.83
N ASP A 37 0.92 -10.73 6.04
CA ASP A 37 1.63 -11.82 6.72
C ASP A 37 2.77 -12.41 5.87
N PRO A 38 3.85 -11.64 5.64
CA PRO A 38 4.95 -12.08 4.79
C PRO A 38 5.72 -13.26 5.41
N GLU A 39 5.70 -14.41 4.73
CA GLU A 39 6.52 -15.57 5.09
C GLU A 39 7.94 -15.37 4.52
N THR A 40 8.95 -15.28 5.40
CA THR A 40 10.36 -15.10 4.99
C THR A 40 10.60 -13.83 4.15
N GLY A 41 9.85 -12.75 4.43
CA GLY A 41 9.97 -11.48 3.70
C GLY A 41 9.31 -11.48 2.32
N MET A 42 8.46 -12.47 2.04
CA MET A 42 7.68 -12.57 0.81
C MET A 42 6.19 -12.74 1.12
N ILE A 43 5.34 -12.05 0.37
CA ILE A 43 3.88 -12.20 0.45
C ILE A 43 3.40 -13.11 -0.69
N LYS A 44 2.34 -13.87 -0.44
CA LYS A 44 1.66 -14.64 -1.49
C LYS A 44 0.80 -13.70 -2.32
N VAL A 45 0.95 -13.76 -3.64
CA VAL A 45 0.17 -12.93 -4.59
C VAL A 45 -1.34 -13.20 -4.45
N SER A 46 -1.73 -14.41 -4.04
CA SER A 46 -3.13 -14.72 -3.70
C SER A 46 -3.71 -13.81 -2.62
N ASN A 47 -2.94 -13.53 -1.56
CA ASN A 47 -3.40 -12.68 -0.45
C ASN A 47 -3.54 -11.23 -0.92
N LEU A 48 -2.59 -10.77 -1.74
CA LEU A 48 -2.65 -9.45 -2.34
C LEU A 48 -3.85 -9.31 -3.31
N ARG A 49 -4.07 -10.31 -4.17
CA ARG A 49 -5.23 -10.38 -5.08
C ARG A 49 -6.55 -10.30 -4.34
N GLN A 50 -6.67 -10.97 -3.20
CA GLN A 50 -7.88 -10.89 -2.37
C GLN A 50 -8.14 -9.48 -1.85
N ARG A 51 -7.09 -8.71 -1.50
CA ARG A 51 -7.26 -7.32 -1.02
C ARG A 51 -7.75 -6.37 -2.11
N TYR A 52 -7.27 -6.53 -3.34
CA TYR A 52 -7.65 -5.64 -4.44
C TYR A 52 -8.73 -6.21 -5.36
N GLN A 53 -9.31 -7.38 -5.05
CA GLN A 53 -10.27 -8.04 -5.93
C GLN A 53 -11.50 -7.17 -6.25
N ASP A 54 -11.91 -6.34 -5.29
CA ASP A 54 -13.05 -5.42 -5.41
C ASP A 54 -12.62 -4.00 -5.79
N SER A 55 -11.32 -3.78 -6.03
CA SER A 55 -10.78 -2.49 -6.44
C SER A 55 -11.02 -2.23 -7.93
N TYR A 56 -11.31 -0.97 -8.27
CA TYR A 56 -11.40 -0.52 -9.66
C TYR A 56 -10.08 -0.77 -10.42
N ASP A 57 -8.95 -0.77 -9.71
CA ASP A 57 -7.61 -0.94 -10.27
C ASP A 57 -7.19 -2.42 -10.41
N LYS A 58 -8.07 -3.39 -10.15
CA LYS A 58 -7.76 -4.84 -10.20
C LYS A 58 -7.03 -5.25 -11.48
N ASN A 59 -7.55 -4.85 -12.65
CA ASN A 59 -6.95 -5.23 -13.94
C ASN A 59 -5.55 -4.64 -14.12
N LYS A 60 -5.32 -3.41 -13.62
CA LYS A 60 -3.99 -2.78 -13.62
C LYS A 60 -3.03 -3.59 -12.75
N TYR A 61 -3.44 -3.93 -11.53
CA TYR A 61 -2.63 -4.74 -10.62
C TYR A 61 -2.34 -6.14 -11.15
N ASP A 62 -3.34 -6.82 -11.72
CA ASP A 62 -3.16 -8.14 -12.32
C ASP A 62 -2.18 -8.11 -13.50
N GLN A 63 -2.18 -7.04 -14.31
CA GLN A 63 -1.22 -6.85 -15.39
C GLN A 63 0.21 -6.60 -14.87
N ILE A 64 0.35 -5.76 -13.84
CA ILE A 64 1.66 -5.42 -13.26
C ILE A 64 2.27 -6.63 -12.53
N ILE A 65 1.47 -7.34 -11.73
CA ILE A 65 1.90 -8.51 -10.97
C ILE A 65 2.09 -9.72 -11.88
N GLY A 66 1.30 -9.81 -12.96
CA GLY A 66 1.37 -10.87 -13.95
C GLY A 66 1.09 -12.24 -13.36
N MET A 67 1.94 -13.22 -13.67
CA MET A 67 1.82 -14.61 -13.21
C MET A 67 2.67 -14.93 -11.96
N LYS A 68 3.20 -13.92 -11.27
CA LYS A 68 3.99 -14.14 -10.05
C LYS A 68 3.15 -14.80 -8.97
N GLN A 69 3.78 -15.71 -8.21
CA GLN A 69 3.14 -16.40 -7.08
C GLN A 69 3.44 -15.73 -5.74
N VAL A 70 4.62 -15.11 -5.63
CA VAL A 70 5.08 -14.37 -4.45
C VAL A 70 5.67 -13.03 -4.87
N LEU A 71 5.66 -12.07 -3.95
CA LEU A 71 6.32 -10.78 -4.10
C LEU A 71 7.15 -10.50 -2.85
N ASN A 72 8.37 -10.02 -3.04
CA ASN A 72 9.15 -9.48 -1.92
C ASN A 72 8.71 -8.03 -1.62
N PHE A 73 9.25 -7.45 -0.54
CA PHE A 73 8.90 -6.09 -0.15
C PHE A 73 9.26 -5.04 -1.21
N ASP A 74 10.40 -5.16 -1.87
CA ASP A 74 10.86 -4.17 -2.86
C ASP A 74 9.93 -4.15 -4.08
N GLU A 75 9.55 -5.33 -4.57
CA GLU A 75 8.60 -5.49 -5.68
C GLU A 75 7.21 -4.96 -5.29
N PHE A 76 6.74 -5.29 -4.08
CA PHE A 76 5.48 -4.77 -3.58
C PHE A 76 5.51 -3.25 -3.44
N TYR A 77 6.61 -2.72 -2.89
CA TYR A 77 6.81 -1.30 -2.69
C TYR A 77 6.77 -0.56 -4.03
N ASP A 78 7.47 -1.05 -5.05
CA ASP A 78 7.48 -0.42 -6.37
C ASP A 78 6.08 -0.31 -6.97
N ILE A 79 5.28 -1.36 -6.85
CA ILE A 79 3.91 -1.39 -7.38
C ILE A 79 3.04 -0.34 -6.67
N MET A 80 3.05 -0.35 -5.33
CA MET A 80 2.21 0.55 -4.54
C MET A 80 2.69 2.00 -4.62
N ALA A 81 4.01 2.24 -4.59
CA ALA A 81 4.60 3.55 -4.72
C ALA A 81 4.25 4.20 -6.07
N ASN A 82 4.36 3.44 -7.16
CA ASN A 82 3.99 3.94 -8.49
C ASN A 82 2.48 4.23 -8.57
N ASP A 83 1.63 3.41 -7.96
CA ASP A 83 0.19 3.68 -7.94
C ASP A 83 -0.18 4.94 -7.14
N ILE A 84 0.45 5.15 -5.98
CA ILE A 84 0.28 6.37 -5.17
C ILE A 84 0.75 7.60 -5.95
N ILE A 85 1.92 7.54 -6.59
CA ILE A 85 2.45 8.63 -7.42
C ILE A 85 1.49 8.93 -8.58
N ASP A 86 1.05 7.90 -9.32
CA ASP A 86 0.10 8.05 -10.42
C ASP A 86 -1.19 8.73 -9.97
N LYS A 87 -1.73 8.30 -8.81
CA LYS A 87 -2.94 8.88 -8.22
C LYS A 87 -2.73 10.34 -7.85
N LYS A 88 -1.59 10.68 -7.23
CA LYS A 88 -1.25 12.08 -6.93
C LYS A 88 -1.10 12.95 -8.17
N LEU A 89 -0.48 12.42 -9.22
CA LEU A 89 -0.34 13.15 -10.49
C LEU A 89 -1.69 13.35 -11.18
N LYS A 90 -2.58 12.35 -11.11
CA LYS A 90 -3.88 12.36 -11.80
C LYS A 90 -4.94 13.18 -11.08
N TYR A 91 -4.97 13.16 -9.75
CA TYR A 91 -6.04 13.77 -8.95
C TYR A 91 -5.57 14.94 -8.06
N GLY A 92 -4.28 15.30 -8.11
CA GLY A 92 -3.67 16.33 -7.24
C GLY A 92 -3.21 15.74 -5.90
N ASN A 93 -2.84 16.58 -4.93
CA ASN A 93 -2.36 16.16 -3.60
C ASN A 93 -3.45 15.45 -2.78
N ILE A 94 -3.76 14.19 -3.14
CA ILE A 94 -4.57 13.30 -2.32
C ILE A 94 -3.74 12.95 -1.08
N GLN A 95 -4.28 13.24 0.10
CA GLN A 95 -3.70 12.76 1.35
C GLN A 95 -4.28 11.37 1.63
N PHE A 96 -3.41 10.36 1.69
CA PHE A 96 -3.78 9.04 2.18
C PHE A 96 -3.77 9.13 3.71
N ASP A 97 -4.95 9.07 4.33
CA ASP A 97 -5.09 9.30 5.76
C ASP A 97 -4.40 8.19 6.55
N SER A 98 -3.34 8.56 7.28
CA SER A 98 -2.54 7.65 8.09
C SER A 98 -3.13 7.45 9.49
N GLN A 99 -4.21 8.13 9.85
CA GLN A 99 -4.80 8.05 11.20
C GLN A 99 -5.89 6.98 11.35
N GLY A 100 -6.35 6.39 10.24
CA GLY A 100 -7.16 5.18 10.27
C GLY A 100 -6.27 3.96 10.27
N LEU A 101 -6.50 3.03 11.21
CA LEU A 101 -5.97 1.65 11.16
C LEU A 101 -6.43 0.86 9.92
N ASP A 102 -7.11 1.50 8.98
CA ASP A 102 -7.63 0.92 7.76
C ASP A 102 -6.58 1.02 6.64
N THR A 103 -5.60 0.11 6.72
CA THR A 103 -4.71 -0.28 5.61
C THR A 103 -5.45 -0.62 4.31
N ASP A 104 -6.79 -0.75 4.37
CA ASP A 104 -7.69 -0.99 3.25
C ASP A 104 -7.89 0.22 2.32
N CYS A 105 -7.51 1.44 2.74
CA CYS A 105 -7.76 2.63 1.92
C CYS A 105 -6.84 2.80 0.69
N LEU A 106 -5.77 1.99 0.55
CA LEU A 106 -4.93 1.98 -0.66
C LEU A 106 -5.67 1.44 -1.89
N PHE A 107 -6.62 0.53 -1.68
CA PHE A 107 -7.37 -0.13 -2.75
C PHE A 107 -8.78 0.42 -2.92
N CYS A 108 -9.20 1.36 -2.07
CA CYS A 108 -10.54 1.92 -2.09
C CYS A 108 -10.84 2.62 -3.43
N PRO A 109 -12.04 2.38 -4.01
CA PRO A 109 -12.52 3.16 -5.14
C PRO A 109 -12.71 4.61 -4.70
N THR A 110 -12.13 5.55 -5.44
CA THR A 110 -12.32 6.99 -5.23
C THR A 110 -13.76 7.38 -5.52
N THR A 111 -14.61 7.28 -4.49
CA THR A 111 -15.82 8.07 -4.45
C THR A 111 -15.53 9.32 -3.62
N ASN A 112 -15.07 10.36 -4.31
CA ASN A 112 -15.42 11.71 -3.88
C ASN A 112 -16.95 11.84 -4.02
N ASN A 113 -17.66 11.30 -3.04
CA ASN A 113 -19.04 11.64 -2.79
C ASN A 113 -19.08 12.28 -1.40
N GLN A 114 -18.40 13.41 -1.27
CA GLN A 114 -18.85 14.42 -0.32
C GLN A 114 -20.26 14.84 -0.78
N LYS A 115 -21.28 14.11 -0.31
CA LYS A 115 -22.63 14.67 -0.23
C LYS A 115 -22.54 15.82 0.75
N ILE A 116 -22.38 17.02 0.20
CA ILE A 116 -22.65 18.27 0.88
C ILE A 116 -24.13 18.21 1.23
N ASN A 117 -24.43 18.04 2.52
CA ASN A 117 -25.77 18.22 3.08
C ASN A 117 -25.99 19.71 3.34
#